data_AF-X1QD63-F1
#
_entry.id   AF-X1QD63-F1
#
_cell.length_a   1.000
_cell.length_b   1.000
_cell.length_c   1.000
_cell.angle_alpha   90.00
_cell.angle_beta   90.00
_cell.angle_gamma   90.00
#
_symmetry.space_group_name_H-M   'P 1'
#
loop_
_entity.id
_entity.type
_entity.pdbx_description
1 polymer ?
#
loop_
_entity_poly.entity_id
_entity_poly.type
_entity_poly.pdbx_seq_one_letter_code
_entity_poly.pdbx_strand_id
1 'polypeptide(L)'
;MIVFISDLHFVDETAGKQNIPTSAFKLFLSDIKTHSEKTKNKNKKLKIVFLGDIFDLLRTEEWFREKEEDKPWGNNTKNMKKRAKIILDKIAEKNKDTFNLFSKQNLENGFKDNHIETIYIPGNHDRLCWMIDELKEKVIELLALSANNKDNFKHSFSDIKHGVYATHGHIFDNFNYEGGPSHTDLDHGLVPIGDPITTEILAKIPCKLIKNIKSKIY
;
A
#
# COMPACT_ATOMS: atom_id res chain seq x y z
N MET A 1 -8.30 -7.14 -19.59
CA MET A 1 -6.91 -7.29 -19.10
C MET A 1 -6.91 -6.99 -17.63
N ILE A 2 -6.22 -7.80 -16.84
CA ILE A 2 -6.02 -7.58 -15.40
C ILE A 2 -4.52 -7.46 -15.19
N VAL A 3 -4.11 -6.44 -14.44
CA VAL A 3 -2.73 -6.20 -14.06
C VAL A 3 -2.67 -6.22 -12.53
N PHE A 4 -1.81 -7.07 -11.98
CA PHE A 4 -1.53 -7.09 -10.55
C PHE A 4 -0.22 -6.32 -10.29
N ILE A 5 -0.23 -5.48 -9.28
CA ILE A 5 0.94 -4.78 -8.75
C ILE A 5 0.92 -4.88 -7.23
N SER A 6 2.04 -5.22 -6.61
CA SER A 6 2.16 -5.56 -5.20
C SER A 6 3.54 -5.15 -4.67
N ASP A 7 3.73 -5.18 -3.36
CA ASP A 7 5.02 -4.97 -2.67
C ASP A 7 5.71 -3.64 -3.08
N LEU A 8 4.91 -2.58 -3.27
CA LEU A 8 5.46 -1.27 -3.63
C LEU A 8 6.09 -0.55 -2.44
N HIS A 9 5.55 -0.78 -1.23
CA HIS A 9 6.01 -0.22 0.03
C HIS A 9 6.37 1.27 -0.06
N PHE A 10 5.44 2.12 -0.53
CA PHE A 10 5.66 3.56 -0.53
C PHE A 10 5.90 4.05 0.91
N VAL A 11 7.00 4.78 1.11
CA VAL A 11 7.42 5.33 2.39
C VAL A 11 7.60 6.85 2.33
N ASP A 12 7.65 7.49 3.51
CA ASP A 12 7.95 8.92 3.66
C ASP A 12 9.45 9.27 3.56
N GLU A 13 10.29 8.24 3.43
CA GLU A 13 11.76 8.27 3.42
C GLU A 13 12.46 8.76 4.69
N THR A 14 11.74 8.97 5.79
CA THR A 14 12.36 9.42 7.04
C THR A 14 13.25 8.34 7.65
N ALA A 15 12.89 7.06 7.46
CA ALA A 15 13.65 5.89 7.93
C ALA A 15 14.37 5.11 6.80
N GLY A 16 14.59 5.72 5.64
CA GLY A 16 15.33 5.13 4.53
C GLY A 16 14.81 5.56 3.16
N LYS A 17 15.70 5.75 2.19
CA LYS A 17 15.35 6.18 0.82
C LYS A 17 15.21 4.98 -0.10
N GLN A 18 14.00 4.46 -0.23
CA GLN A 18 13.75 3.19 -0.95
C GLN A 18 12.57 3.27 -1.93
N ASN A 19 11.92 4.43 -2.08
CA ASN A 19 10.83 4.56 -3.02
C ASN A 19 11.32 4.31 -4.46
N ILE A 20 10.53 3.55 -5.21
CA ILE A 20 10.78 3.33 -6.64
C ILE A 20 10.64 4.67 -7.38
N PRO A 21 11.58 5.04 -8.27
CA PRO A 21 11.51 6.30 -8.99
C PRO A 21 10.28 6.34 -9.90
N THR A 22 9.64 7.51 -9.99
CA THR A 22 8.44 7.74 -10.81
C THR A 22 8.62 7.33 -12.28
N SER A 23 9.84 7.39 -12.82
CA SER A 23 10.15 6.95 -14.18
C SER A 23 9.85 5.47 -14.43
N ALA A 24 10.07 4.60 -13.44
CA ALA A 24 9.76 3.17 -13.55
C ALA A 24 8.25 2.94 -13.72
N PHE A 25 7.42 3.69 -13.00
CA PHE A 25 5.96 3.65 -13.13
C PHE A 25 5.48 4.18 -14.49
N LYS A 26 6.14 5.20 -15.05
CA LYS A 26 5.85 5.67 -16.42
C LYS A 26 6.11 4.58 -17.46
N LEU A 27 7.23 3.87 -17.34
CA LEU A 27 7.55 2.74 -18.22
C LEU A 27 6.53 1.61 -18.07
N PHE A 28 6.22 1.22 -16.83
CA PHE A 28 5.22 0.21 -16.52
C PHE A 28 3.84 0.53 -17.15
N LEU A 29 3.34 1.75 -16.97
CA LEU A 29 2.06 2.17 -17.57
C LEU A 29 2.12 2.21 -19.10
N SER A 30 3.26 2.59 -19.69
CA SER A 30 3.47 2.56 -21.14
C SER A 30 3.44 1.13 -21.69
N ASP A 31 4.00 0.17 -20.96
CA ASP A 31 3.98 -1.24 -21.34
C ASP A 31 2.55 -1.80 -21.27
N ILE A 32 1.81 -1.52 -20.20
CA ILE A 32 0.39 -1.88 -20.08
C ILE A 32 -0.40 -1.29 -21.25
N LYS A 33 -0.14 -0.02 -21.59
CA LYS A 33 -0.85 0.66 -22.68
C LYS A 33 -0.63 -0.08 -23.99
N THR A 34 0.63 -0.40 -24.31
CA THR A 34 1.00 -1.15 -25.51
C THR A 34 0.26 -2.50 -25.60
N HIS A 35 0.12 -3.21 -24.49
CA HIS A 35 -0.60 -4.49 -24.45
C HIS A 35 -2.13 -4.30 -24.56
N SER A 36 -2.68 -3.26 -23.92
CA SER A 36 -4.11 -2.93 -23.99
C SER A 36 -4.54 -2.53 -25.41
N GLU A 37 -3.68 -1.87 -26.17
CA GLU A 37 -3.98 -1.40 -27.53
C GLU A 37 -4.05 -2.56 -28.52
N LYS A 38 -3.18 -3.57 -28.36
CA LYS A 38 -3.08 -4.76 -29.22
C LYS A 38 -4.27 -5.73 -29.09
N THR A 39 -5.12 -5.60 -28.07
CA THR A 39 -6.28 -6.49 -27.92
C THR A 39 -7.37 -6.20 -28.95
N LYS A 40 -7.94 -7.25 -29.54
CA LYS A 40 -9.04 -7.17 -30.52
C LYS A 40 -10.42 -7.00 -29.87
N ASN A 41 -10.51 -7.00 -28.54
CA ASN A 41 -11.77 -6.84 -27.83
C ASN A 41 -12.33 -5.41 -28.02
N LYS A 42 -13.60 -5.30 -28.41
CA LYS A 42 -14.28 -4.00 -28.57
C LYS A 42 -14.60 -3.33 -27.23
N ASN A 43 -14.94 -4.11 -26.20
CA ASN A 43 -15.09 -3.61 -24.81
C ASN A 43 -13.80 -3.85 -24.03
N LYS A 44 -12.81 -2.98 -24.22
CA LYS A 44 -11.54 -3.08 -23.52
C LYS A 44 -11.72 -2.66 -22.06
N LYS A 45 -11.70 -3.63 -21.14
CA LYS A 45 -11.67 -3.38 -19.70
C LYS A 45 -10.26 -3.63 -19.17
N LEU A 46 -9.70 -2.65 -18.47
CA LEU A 46 -8.42 -2.73 -17.78
C LEU A 46 -8.67 -2.66 -16.28
N LYS A 47 -8.38 -3.75 -15.56
CA LYS A 47 -8.34 -3.75 -14.10
C LYS A 47 -6.89 -3.63 -13.63
N ILE A 48 -6.58 -2.65 -12.80
CA ILE A 48 -5.31 -2.55 -12.08
C ILE A 48 -5.61 -2.92 -10.63
N VAL A 49 -5.11 -4.06 -10.19
CA VAL A 49 -5.30 -4.57 -8.83
C VAL A 49 -4.01 -4.31 -8.06
N PHE A 50 -4.10 -3.39 -7.11
CA PHE A 50 -3.08 -3.16 -6.09
C PHE A 50 -3.23 -4.28 -5.04
N LEU A 51 -2.42 -5.32 -5.19
CA LEU A 51 -2.51 -6.58 -4.46
C LEU A 51 -1.56 -6.58 -3.25
N GLY A 52 -1.78 -5.66 -2.33
CA GLY A 52 -1.13 -5.62 -1.02
C GLY A 52 0.27 -5.01 -1.00
N ASP A 53 0.65 -4.64 0.22
CA ASP A 53 1.88 -3.96 0.61
C ASP A 53 2.21 -2.75 -0.27
N ILE A 54 1.19 -1.89 -0.43
CA ILE A 54 1.28 -0.66 -1.24
C ILE A 54 1.86 0.48 -0.42
N PHE A 55 1.42 0.63 0.83
CA PHE A 55 1.87 1.67 1.75
C PHE A 55 2.61 1.03 2.92
N ASP A 56 3.85 1.44 3.19
CA ASP A 56 4.59 0.98 4.38
C ASP A 56 4.50 2.05 5.46
N LEU A 57 3.45 1.96 6.29
CA LEU A 57 3.24 2.88 7.41
C LEU A 57 4.21 2.63 8.56
N LEU A 58 4.91 1.50 8.58
CA LEU A 58 5.77 1.07 9.70
C LEU A 58 7.17 1.69 9.60
N ARG A 59 7.67 1.85 8.39
CA ARG A 59 9.04 2.32 8.12
C ARG A 59 9.13 3.86 8.09
N THR A 60 8.96 4.46 9.25
CA THR A 60 9.00 5.91 9.45
C THR A 60 9.55 6.27 10.84
N GLU A 61 10.19 7.43 10.96
CA GLU A 61 10.60 7.97 12.27
C GLU A 61 9.42 8.49 13.11
N GLU A 62 8.25 8.67 12.51
CA GLU A 62 7.09 9.26 13.16
C GLU A 62 6.62 8.42 14.37
N TRP A 63 6.77 7.09 14.32
CA TRP A 63 6.44 6.21 15.45
C TRP A 63 7.39 6.33 16.64
N PHE A 64 8.60 6.87 16.46
CA PHE A 64 9.58 6.94 17.55
C PHE A 64 9.22 7.99 18.61
N ARG A 65 8.24 8.83 18.30
CA ARG A 65 7.73 9.90 19.17
C ARG A 65 6.53 9.44 20.01
N GLU A 66 5.95 8.30 19.67
CA GLU A 66 4.75 7.78 20.33
C GLU A 66 5.09 6.86 21.50
N LYS A 67 4.16 6.78 22.45
CA LYS A 67 4.20 5.76 23.51
C LYS A 67 3.90 4.38 22.91
N GLU A 68 4.31 3.33 23.61
CA GLU A 68 4.11 1.95 23.17
C GLU A 68 2.63 1.64 22.82
N GLU A 69 1.69 2.10 23.64
CA GLU A 69 0.24 1.94 23.44
C GLU A 69 -0.29 2.64 22.17
N ASP A 70 0.43 3.63 21.67
CA ASP A 70 0.09 4.47 20.52
C ASP A 70 0.85 4.05 19.23
N LYS A 71 1.68 3.01 19.29
CA LYS A 71 2.39 2.42 18.15
C LYS A 71 1.48 1.56 17.27
N PRO A 72 1.91 1.13 16.07
CA PRO A 72 1.08 0.33 15.15
C PRO A 72 0.52 -0.97 15.76
N TRP A 73 1.26 -1.59 16.68
CA TRP A 73 0.86 -2.79 17.42
C TRP A 73 0.19 -2.52 18.76
N GLY A 74 -0.13 -1.25 19.06
CA GLY A 74 -0.73 -0.81 20.31
C GLY A 74 -2.25 -1.01 20.37
N ASN A 75 -2.91 -0.23 21.23
CA ASN A 75 -4.31 -0.46 21.62
C ASN A 75 -5.33 0.32 20.78
N ASN A 76 -5.08 0.50 19.48
CA ASN A 76 -5.96 1.21 18.54
C ASN A 76 -6.46 2.58 19.05
N THR A 77 -5.55 3.34 19.67
CA THR A 77 -5.88 4.60 20.34
C THR A 77 -6.15 5.73 19.33
N LYS A 78 -6.75 6.84 19.80
CA LYS A 78 -6.92 8.05 18.97
C LYS A 78 -5.59 8.61 18.48
N ASN A 79 -4.54 8.52 19.28
CA ASN A 79 -3.20 9.00 18.91
C ASN A 79 -2.58 8.13 17.83
N MET A 80 -2.69 6.80 17.93
CA MET A 80 -2.24 5.87 16.89
C MET A 80 -2.89 6.20 15.55
N LYS A 81 -4.23 6.39 15.52
CA LYS A 81 -4.96 6.75 14.29
C LYS A 81 -4.51 8.09 13.72
N LYS A 82 -4.37 9.10 14.58
CA LYS A 82 -3.86 10.43 14.18
C LYS A 82 -2.45 10.34 13.59
N ARG A 83 -1.57 9.55 14.19
CA ARG A 83 -0.20 9.35 13.74
C ARG A 83 -0.16 8.58 12.41
N ALA A 84 -0.95 7.51 12.28
CA ALA A 84 -1.07 6.75 11.04
C ALA A 84 -1.53 7.64 9.87
N LYS A 85 -2.50 8.53 10.11
CA LYS A 85 -2.92 9.52 9.11
C LYS A 85 -1.79 10.47 8.71
N ILE A 86 -1.05 11.02 9.68
CA ILE A 86 0.11 11.88 9.40
C ILE A 86 1.15 11.15 8.54
N ILE A 87 1.39 9.87 8.82
CA ILE A 87 2.36 9.06 8.07
C ILE A 87 1.87 8.85 6.64
N LEU A 88 0.61 8.47 6.43
CA LEU A 88 0.06 8.30 5.09
C LEU A 88 0.06 9.62 4.30
N ASP A 89 -0.24 10.75 4.94
CA ASP A 89 -0.16 12.08 4.33
C ASP A 89 1.29 12.41 3.89
N LYS A 90 2.30 12.02 4.67
CA LYS A 90 3.71 12.18 4.31
C LYS A 90 4.16 11.26 3.19
N ILE A 91 3.71 10.00 3.20
CA ILE A 91 3.95 9.03 2.10
C ILE A 91 3.34 9.59 0.81
N ALA A 92 2.12 10.11 0.88
CA ALA A 92 1.42 10.74 -0.24
C ALA A 92 2.19 11.92 -0.82
N GLU A 93 2.61 12.87 0.01
CA GLU A 93 3.36 14.04 -0.45
C GLU A 93 4.71 13.62 -1.05
N LYS A 94 5.38 12.67 -0.41
CA LYS A 94 6.70 12.22 -0.87
C LYS A 94 6.66 11.51 -2.22
N ASN A 95 5.57 10.80 -2.51
CA ASN A 95 5.36 10.04 -3.74
C ASN A 95 4.32 10.68 -4.67
N LYS A 96 4.05 11.98 -4.50
CA LYS A 96 2.97 12.71 -5.18
C LYS A 96 3.03 12.58 -6.70
N ASP A 97 4.22 12.67 -7.28
CA ASP A 97 4.39 12.54 -8.74
C ASP A 97 4.00 11.14 -9.23
N THR A 98 4.30 10.11 -8.45
CA THR A 98 3.91 8.72 -8.75
C THR A 98 2.41 8.52 -8.59
N PHE A 99 1.80 8.95 -7.48
CA PHE A 99 0.35 8.86 -7.30
C PHE A 99 -0.41 9.66 -8.35
N ASN A 100 0.12 10.80 -8.80
CA ASN A 100 -0.46 11.55 -9.89
C ASN A 100 -0.55 10.74 -11.20
N LEU A 101 0.39 9.83 -11.49
CA LEU A 101 0.29 8.94 -12.67
C LEU A 101 -0.93 8.01 -12.60
N PHE A 102 -1.31 7.60 -11.39
CA PHE A 102 -2.47 6.75 -11.14
C PHE A 102 -3.76 7.55 -10.91
N SER A 103 -3.73 8.88 -10.98
CA SER A 103 -4.94 9.69 -10.86
C SER A 103 -5.94 9.31 -11.94
N LYS A 104 -7.23 9.39 -11.61
CA LYS A 104 -8.32 9.04 -12.54
C LYS A 104 -8.15 9.74 -13.90
N GLN A 105 -7.84 11.03 -13.88
CA GLN A 105 -7.63 11.81 -15.09
C GLN A 105 -6.45 11.30 -15.93
N ASN A 106 -5.30 10.99 -15.32
CA ASN A 106 -4.13 10.51 -16.05
C ASN A 106 -4.32 9.09 -16.59
N LEU A 107 -4.98 8.22 -15.83
CA LEU A 107 -5.35 6.89 -16.31
C LEU A 107 -6.33 7.00 -17.49
N GLU A 108 -7.43 7.73 -17.37
CA GLU A 108 -8.41 7.90 -18.46
C GLU A 108 -7.79 8.53 -19.71
N ASN A 109 -6.89 9.51 -19.56
CA ASN A 109 -6.15 10.10 -20.67
C ASN A 109 -5.13 9.14 -21.29
N GLY A 110 -4.47 8.32 -20.47
CA GLY A 110 -3.45 7.37 -20.90
C GLY A 110 -4.05 6.20 -21.68
N PHE A 111 -5.24 5.75 -21.29
CA PHE A 111 -5.92 4.57 -21.84
C PHE A 111 -7.33 4.89 -22.37
N LYS A 112 -7.49 5.94 -23.19
CA LYS A 112 -8.79 6.46 -23.68
C LYS A 112 -9.80 5.42 -24.19
N ASP A 113 -9.31 4.36 -24.83
CA ASP A 113 -10.16 3.31 -25.40
C ASP A 113 -10.51 2.19 -24.41
N ASN A 114 -10.10 2.32 -23.14
CA ASN A 114 -10.33 1.34 -22.09
C ASN A 114 -11.21 1.89 -20.98
N HIS A 115 -12.14 1.07 -20.50
CA HIS A 115 -12.74 1.29 -19.19
C HIS A 115 -11.77 0.81 -18.10
N ILE A 116 -11.24 1.74 -17.32
CA ILE A 116 -10.24 1.48 -16.29
C ILE A 116 -10.93 1.34 -14.94
N GLU A 117 -10.51 0.34 -14.19
CA GLU A 117 -10.94 0.10 -12.82
C GLU A 117 -9.71 -0.18 -11.98
N THR A 118 -9.51 0.59 -10.91
CA THR A 118 -8.51 0.31 -9.89
C THR A 118 -9.18 -0.38 -8.71
N ILE A 119 -8.50 -1.38 -8.16
CA ILE A 119 -8.98 -2.20 -7.04
C ILE A 119 -7.84 -2.33 -6.05
N TYR A 120 -8.15 -2.25 -4.76
CA TYR A 120 -7.16 -2.37 -3.70
C TYR A 120 -7.47 -3.54 -2.77
N ILE A 121 -6.52 -4.45 -2.63
CA ILE A 121 -6.53 -5.60 -1.73
C ILE A 121 -5.37 -5.36 -0.75
N PRO A 122 -5.58 -5.17 0.56
CA PRO A 122 -4.51 -4.82 1.48
C PRO A 122 -3.65 -6.04 1.81
N GLY A 123 -2.35 -5.79 1.96
CA GLY A 123 -1.40 -6.71 2.59
C GLY A 123 -1.29 -6.47 4.10
N ASN A 124 -0.25 -7.03 4.72
CA ASN A 124 0.00 -6.86 6.15
C ASN A 124 0.58 -5.47 6.48
N HIS A 125 1.44 -4.90 5.62
CA HIS A 125 1.94 -3.53 5.83
C HIS A 125 0.86 -2.47 5.65
N ASP A 126 -0.17 -2.81 4.88
CA ASP A 126 -1.35 -1.99 4.65
C ASP A 126 -2.40 -2.09 5.78
N ARG A 127 -2.17 -2.89 6.83
CA ARG A 127 -3.19 -3.26 7.83
C ARG A 127 -3.95 -2.05 8.39
N LEU A 128 -3.22 -0.99 8.74
CA LEU A 128 -3.83 0.25 9.26
C LEU A 128 -4.68 0.99 8.20
N CYS A 129 -4.35 0.87 6.92
CA CYS A 129 -5.05 1.54 5.81
C CYS A 129 -6.47 1.01 5.60
N TRP A 130 -6.74 -0.26 5.91
CA TRP A 130 -8.08 -0.84 5.82
C TRP A 130 -8.79 -0.92 7.18
N MET A 131 -8.07 -0.87 8.30
CA MET A 131 -8.70 -0.85 9.64
C MET A 131 -9.21 0.53 10.06
N ILE A 132 -8.61 1.62 9.56
CA ILE A 132 -8.93 2.99 9.96
C ILE A 132 -9.66 3.70 8.82
N ASP A 133 -10.89 4.13 9.07
CA ASP A 133 -11.77 4.70 8.03
C ASP A 133 -11.20 5.96 7.39
N GLU A 134 -10.58 6.86 8.17
CA GLU A 134 -9.95 8.06 7.61
C GLU A 134 -8.78 7.74 6.66
N LEU A 135 -8.13 6.59 6.83
CA LEU A 135 -7.07 6.15 5.91
C LEU A 135 -7.67 5.51 4.65
N LYS A 136 -8.82 4.81 4.74
CA LYS A 136 -9.52 4.28 3.56
C LYS A 136 -9.88 5.38 2.59
N GLU A 137 -10.43 6.49 3.09
CA GLU A 137 -10.76 7.66 2.27
C GLU A 137 -9.54 8.18 1.51
N LYS A 138 -8.39 8.25 2.19
CA LYS A 138 -7.14 8.69 1.59
C LYS A 138 -6.61 7.68 0.55
N VAL A 139 -6.71 6.39 0.81
CA VAL A 139 -6.33 5.32 -0.13
C VAL A 139 -7.18 5.36 -1.38
N ILE A 140 -8.49 5.59 -1.23
CA ILE A 140 -9.42 5.76 -2.36
C ILE A 140 -8.97 6.92 -3.26
N GLU A 141 -8.59 8.05 -2.67
CA GLU A 141 -8.05 9.20 -3.41
C GLU A 141 -6.73 8.85 -4.13
N LEU A 142 -5.75 8.32 -3.40
CA LEU A 142 -4.38 8.10 -3.91
C LEU A 142 -4.30 7.06 -5.03
N LEU A 143 -5.13 6.02 -4.97
CA LEU A 143 -5.15 4.93 -5.95
C LEU A 143 -6.31 5.08 -6.96
N ALA A 144 -6.98 6.23 -6.97
CA ALA A 144 -8.12 6.55 -7.83
C ALA A 144 -9.23 5.48 -7.80
N LEU A 145 -9.46 4.88 -6.63
CA LEU A 145 -10.44 3.80 -6.47
C LEU A 145 -11.86 4.33 -6.64
N SER A 146 -12.77 3.47 -7.11
CA SER A 146 -14.19 3.76 -7.01
C SER A 146 -14.69 3.50 -5.58
N ALA A 147 -15.20 4.53 -4.90
CA ALA A 147 -15.70 4.41 -3.53
C ALA A 147 -16.83 3.37 -3.37
N ASN A 148 -17.57 3.08 -4.45
CA ASN A 148 -18.66 2.10 -4.45
C ASN A 148 -18.21 0.69 -4.85
N ASN A 149 -16.92 0.47 -5.11
CA ASN A 149 -16.42 -0.85 -5.47
C ASN A 149 -16.33 -1.74 -4.23
N LYS A 150 -17.18 -2.77 -4.19
CA LYS A 150 -17.24 -3.74 -3.08
C LYS A 150 -15.99 -4.61 -2.97
N ASP A 151 -15.13 -4.64 -3.98
CA ASP A 151 -13.89 -5.41 -3.94
C ASP A 151 -12.75 -4.67 -3.22
N ASN A 152 -12.86 -3.35 -3.05
CA ASN A 152 -11.86 -2.59 -2.30
C ASN A 152 -11.81 -3.04 -0.85
N PHE A 153 -10.60 -3.12 -0.31
CA PHE A 153 -10.32 -3.49 1.08
C PHE A 153 -10.71 -4.92 1.46
N LYS A 154 -11.12 -5.76 0.49
CA LYS A 154 -11.19 -7.21 0.70
C LYS A 154 -9.78 -7.80 0.75
N HIS A 155 -9.63 -8.96 1.37
CA HIS A 155 -8.34 -9.66 1.48
C HIS A 155 -8.04 -10.64 0.33
N SER A 156 -8.93 -10.73 -0.66
CA SER A 156 -8.70 -11.48 -1.89
C SER A 156 -9.42 -10.84 -3.07
N PHE A 157 -8.86 -11.04 -4.26
CA PHE A 157 -9.47 -10.68 -5.53
C PHE A 157 -9.83 -11.94 -6.30
N SER A 158 -11.02 -11.98 -6.88
CA SER A 158 -11.41 -13.06 -7.80
C SER A 158 -12.06 -12.50 -9.06
N ASP A 159 -11.73 -13.10 -10.21
CA ASP A 159 -12.35 -12.81 -11.48
C ASP A 159 -12.56 -14.12 -12.24
N ILE A 160 -13.77 -14.69 -12.10
CA ILE A 160 -14.15 -15.97 -12.71
C ILE A 160 -14.01 -15.92 -14.23
N LYS A 161 -14.29 -14.77 -14.86
CA LYS A 161 -14.19 -14.61 -16.32
C LYS A 161 -12.75 -14.78 -16.81
N HIS A 162 -11.77 -14.38 -16.01
CA HIS A 162 -10.36 -14.57 -16.30
C HIS A 162 -9.78 -15.84 -15.65
N GLY A 163 -10.55 -16.57 -14.84
CA GLY A 163 -10.07 -17.74 -14.11
C GLY A 163 -9.02 -17.40 -13.05
N VAL A 164 -9.12 -16.22 -12.43
CA VAL A 164 -8.11 -15.71 -11.50
C VAL A 164 -8.64 -15.64 -10.07
N TYR A 165 -7.82 -16.09 -9.13
CA TYR A 165 -7.93 -15.83 -7.70
C TYR A 165 -6.57 -15.33 -7.20
N ALA A 166 -6.55 -14.26 -6.42
CA ALA A 166 -5.33 -13.63 -5.95
C ALA A 166 -5.48 -13.16 -4.50
N THR A 167 -4.43 -13.39 -3.70
CA THR A 167 -4.28 -12.93 -2.31
C THR A 167 -2.88 -12.36 -2.14
N HIS A 168 -2.68 -11.51 -1.14
CA HIS A 168 -1.33 -11.15 -0.72
C HIS A 168 -0.68 -12.35 0.01
N GLY A 169 0.60 -12.60 -0.25
CA GLY A 169 1.31 -13.80 0.22
C GLY A 169 1.45 -13.90 1.75
N HIS A 170 1.27 -12.81 2.48
CA HIS A 170 1.41 -12.76 3.95
C HIS A 170 0.59 -13.80 4.69
N ILE A 171 -0.57 -14.20 4.17
CA ILE A 171 -1.46 -15.19 4.80
C ILE A 171 -0.83 -16.57 4.97
N PHE A 172 0.28 -16.84 4.26
CA PHE A 172 1.04 -18.08 4.34
C PHE A 172 2.35 -17.95 5.14
N ASP A 173 2.61 -16.78 5.71
CA ASP A 173 3.80 -16.48 6.49
C ASP A 173 3.44 -16.35 7.97
N ASN A 174 3.92 -17.30 8.77
CA ASN A 174 3.68 -17.36 10.21
C ASN A 174 4.23 -16.16 11.00
N PHE A 175 5.11 -15.33 10.41
CA PHE A 175 5.60 -14.10 11.04
C PHE A 175 4.84 -12.85 10.63
N ASN A 176 4.10 -12.92 9.51
CA ASN A 176 3.38 -11.78 8.94
C ASN A 176 1.86 -11.97 8.94
N TYR A 177 1.37 -13.09 9.47
CA TYR A 177 -0.04 -13.38 9.66
C TYR A 177 -0.27 -14.21 10.92
N GLU A 178 -0.91 -13.59 11.93
CA GLU A 178 -1.22 -14.21 13.23
C GLU A 178 -2.64 -14.82 13.27
N GLY A 179 -3.33 -14.77 12.14
CA GLY A 179 -4.71 -15.20 11.99
C GLY A 179 -4.89 -16.72 11.90
N GLY A 180 -6.14 -17.16 12.05
CA GLY A 180 -6.52 -18.54 11.82
C GLY A 180 -6.59 -18.93 10.33
N PRO A 181 -6.79 -20.22 10.03
CA PRO A 181 -6.94 -20.75 8.67
C PRO A 181 -8.23 -20.28 7.95
N SER A 182 -9.11 -19.57 8.67
CA SER A 182 -10.37 -19.06 8.14
C SER A 182 -10.23 -17.74 7.39
N HIS A 183 -9.09 -17.03 7.54
CA HIS A 183 -8.80 -15.77 6.84
C HIS A 183 -9.93 -14.73 6.92
N THR A 184 -10.48 -14.54 8.12
CA THR A 184 -11.54 -13.56 8.40
C THR A 184 -10.98 -12.14 8.51
N ASP A 185 -11.83 -11.11 8.40
CA ASP A 185 -11.40 -9.72 8.62
C ASP A 185 -10.79 -9.53 10.03
N LEU A 186 -11.29 -10.26 11.03
CA LEU A 186 -10.71 -10.26 12.38
C LEU A 186 -9.28 -10.80 12.37
N ASP A 187 -9.04 -11.89 11.63
CA ASP A 187 -7.72 -12.50 11.47
C ASP A 187 -6.72 -11.52 10.82
N HIS A 188 -7.12 -10.85 9.74
CA HIS A 188 -6.30 -9.83 9.07
C HIS A 188 -6.09 -8.58 9.92
N GLY A 189 -6.96 -8.33 10.90
CA GLY A 189 -6.86 -7.22 11.84
C GLY A 189 -5.86 -7.45 12.97
N LEU A 190 -5.45 -8.72 13.19
CA LEU A 190 -4.43 -9.06 14.17
C LEU A 190 -3.10 -8.43 13.80
N VAL A 191 -2.34 -8.08 14.83
CA VAL A 191 -1.04 -7.42 14.67
C VAL A 191 0.01 -8.49 14.41
N PRO A 192 0.68 -8.52 13.24
CA PRO A 192 1.78 -9.43 13.00
C PRO A 192 3.02 -9.04 13.81
N ILE A 193 3.81 -10.02 14.24
CA ILE A 193 5.11 -9.76 14.88
C ILE A 193 6.07 -8.98 13.95
N GLY A 194 5.85 -9.03 12.64
CA GLY A 194 6.52 -8.18 11.66
C GLY A 194 6.40 -6.66 11.91
N ASP A 195 5.32 -6.20 12.55
CA ASP A 195 5.09 -4.76 12.84
C ASP A 195 6.15 -4.17 13.79
N PRO A 196 6.35 -4.72 15.01
CA PRO A 196 7.40 -4.26 15.91
C PRO A 196 8.79 -4.52 15.35
N ILE A 197 9.03 -5.62 14.62
CA ILE A 197 10.32 -5.88 13.97
C ILE A 197 10.66 -4.77 12.96
N THR A 198 9.74 -4.44 12.07
CA THR A 198 9.94 -3.40 11.04
C THR A 198 10.21 -2.05 11.69
N THR A 199 9.43 -1.68 12.70
CA THR A 199 9.51 -0.34 13.30
C THR A 199 10.69 -0.21 14.26
N GLU A 200 10.87 -1.13 15.20
CA GLU A 200 11.91 -1.01 16.24
C GLU A 200 13.28 -1.48 15.78
N ILE A 201 13.36 -2.49 14.91
CA ILE A 201 14.63 -3.03 14.44
C ILE A 201 15.01 -2.40 13.11
N LEU A 202 14.17 -2.51 12.08
CA LEU A 202 14.54 -2.12 10.72
C LEU A 202 14.52 -0.60 10.50
N ALA A 203 13.63 0.14 11.15
CA ALA A 203 13.58 1.60 11.04
C ALA A 203 14.41 2.29 12.14
N LYS A 204 14.16 1.99 13.41
CA LYS A 204 14.70 2.77 14.52
C LYS A 204 16.20 2.59 14.75
N ILE A 205 16.72 1.36 14.66
CA ILE A 205 18.16 1.12 14.89
C ILE A 205 19.00 1.84 13.83
N PRO A 206 18.75 1.70 12.51
CA PRO A 206 19.51 2.44 11.50
C PRO A 206 19.42 3.96 11.66
N CYS A 207 18.22 4.50 11.93
CA CYS A 207 18.04 5.93 12.18
C CYS A 207 18.90 6.42 13.36
N LYS A 208 18.89 5.71 14.48
CA LYS A 208 19.71 6.05 15.66
C LYS A 208 21.20 5.93 15.36
N LEU A 209 21.61 4.88 14.66
CA LEU A 209 23.02 4.66 14.30
C LEU A 209 23.55 5.80 13.41
N ILE A 210 22.81 6.17 12.36
CA ILE A 210 23.19 7.26 11.46
C ILE A 210 23.29 8.59 12.21
N LYS A 211 22.35 8.90 13.11
CA LYS A 211 22.38 10.11 13.94
C LYS A 211 23.62 10.14 14.84
N ASN A 212 23.94 9.02 15.49
CA ASN A 212 25.12 8.89 16.36
C ASN A 212 26.45 8.97 15.59
N ILE A 213 26.52 8.46 14.36
CA ILE A 213 27.71 8.57 13.51
C ILE A 213 27.90 10.04 13.11
N LYS A 214 26.83 10.70 12.64
CA LYS A 214 26.90 12.11 12.23
C LYS A 214 27.30 13.04 13.38
N SER A 215 26.78 12.81 14.59
CA SER A 215 27.12 13.64 15.76
C SER A 215 28.55 13.45 16.29
N LYS A 216 29.31 12.48 15.77
CA LYS A 216 30.72 12.26 16.11
C LYS A 216 31.69 12.82 15.07
N ILE A 217 31.18 13.20 13.90
CA ILE A 217 31.97 13.71 12.76
C ILE A 217 31.97 15.25 12.73
N TYR A 218 31.05 15.89 13.46
CA TYR A 218 30.98 17.33 13.72
C TYR A 218 31.19 17.60 15.20
#